data_AF-A0A7E5VAG2-F1
#
_entry.id   AF-A0A7E5VAG2-F1
#
_cell.length_a   1.000
_cell.length_b   1.000
_cell.length_c   1.000
_cell.angle_alpha   90.00
_cell.angle_beta   90.00
_cell.angle_gamma   90.00
#
_symmetry.space_group_name_H-M   'P 1'
#
loop_
_entity.id
_entity.type
_entity.pdbx_description
1 polymer ?
#
loop_
_entity_poly.entity_id
_entity_poly.type
_entity_poly.pdbx_seq_one_letter_code
_entity_poly.pdbx_strand_id
1 'polypeptide(L)'
;MSQGIERFFLLSYCLACCWPGLGAKSELRVVRQWAVLDFNFPSEEARTEALEKQYFVPGNSVPIDVDVHHRQGALPSRIFVTIPRFDIGRPMTLGTVDENGKLTAYPDYSWHENQGSNCQGMTSVFRIAIDQCQRLWVMDVGKIGDNQVCPPQLLAFDLATDQLIYRHVVNSSAYTGGSLFITPIVDVRPRGPGDCADTFVYAADVSGFGLLIVDIKRNLSWRAVHRYFYPYPSRGTFTIDGESFDLMDGLFGMALSPYQQGRDRYLYFHALAATTENILNTKVIRNDSLLQDPNIDPDAVYAFPHERPSQSAAEAMDQSGILYFGMMDPPSIWCWNTATQFHVKNFHAVAINQETLQFASGLKIVRNSKGEEELWVLTSSFQRVMTGSMSPDRINFRIHAEKVPTILENTPCRAAPKGEGPGHHADIVASRAGHMRRPYRYGSAWYL
;
A
#
# COMPACT_ATOMS: atom_id res chain seq x y z
N MET A 1 -15.27 -74.38 26.67
CA MET A 1 -16.29 -73.31 26.85
C MET A 1 -15.53 -72.04 27.21
N SER A 2 -15.08 -71.26 26.24
CA SER A 2 -15.84 -70.33 25.37
C SER A 2 -15.77 -68.89 25.89
N GLN A 3 -15.01 -68.06 25.14
CA GLN A 3 -15.27 -66.66 24.77
C GLN A 3 -15.36 -65.60 25.87
N GLY A 4 -14.89 -64.36 25.72
CA GLY A 4 -14.18 -63.61 24.70
C GLY A 4 -13.70 -62.32 25.41
N ILE A 5 -12.67 -61.62 24.95
CA ILE A 5 -12.79 -60.36 24.21
C ILE A 5 -11.36 -60.07 23.72
N GLU A 6 -11.01 -60.69 22.58
CA GLU A 6 -10.09 -60.09 21.63
C GLU A 6 -10.95 -59.46 20.54
N ARG A 7 -10.96 -58.13 20.49
CA ARG A 7 -11.31 -57.26 19.35
C ARG A 7 -11.68 -55.89 19.90
N PHE A 8 -10.70 -55.03 20.11
CA PHE A 8 -10.81 -53.57 19.93
C PHE A 8 -9.41 -52.93 19.94
N PHE A 9 -8.45 -53.58 19.26
CA PHE A 9 -7.31 -52.87 18.69
C PHE A 9 -7.72 -52.44 17.28
N LEU A 10 -7.31 -51.22 16.89
CA LEU A 10 -7.29 -50.69 15.52
C LEU A 10 -8.59 -50.06 14.97
N LEU A 11 -9.15 -49.05 15.66
CA LEU A 11 -10.11 -48.14 15.00
C LEU A 11 -10.05 -46.66 15.44
N SER A 12 -8.99 -46.22 16.13
CA SER A 12 -8.79 -44.78 16.45
C SER A 12 -7.54 -44.14 15.83
N TYR A 13 -6.81 -44.83 14.96
CA TYR A 13 -5.52 -44.34 14.43
C TYR A 13 -5.44 -44.22 12.90
N CYS A 14 -6.57 -44.15 12.19
CA CYS A 14 -6.59 -44.08 10.72
C CYS A 14 -7.60 -43.07 10.12
N LEU A 15 -7.96 -42.01 10.85
CA LEU A 15 -8.72 -40.88 10.28
C LEU A 15 -7.99 -39.52 10.37
N ALA A 16 -6.73 -39.50 10.82
CA ALA A 16 -5.90 -38.30 10.84
C ALA A 16 -4.95 -38.17 9.62
N CYS A 17 -4.95 -39.12 8.67
CA CYS A 17 -4.00 -39.16 7.56
C CYS A 17 -4.60 -38.84 6.17
N CYS A 18 -5.79 -38.25 6.10
CA CYS A 18 -6.41 -37.86 4.81
C CYS A 18 -7.00 -36.44 4.84
N TRP A 19 -6.34 -35.49 5.51
CA TRP A 19 -6.38 -34.11 5.01
C TRP A 19 -5.15 -33.87 4.15
N PRO A 20 -5.26 -33.83 2.80
CA PRO A 20 -4.22 -33.19 2.02
C PRO A 20 -4.13 -31.75 2.53
N GLY A 21 -2.92 -31.35 2.93
CA GLY A 21 -2.67 -30.07 3.58
C GLY A 21 -3.23 -28.91 2.77
N LEU A 22 -4.16 -28.18 3.38
CA LEU A 22 -4.49 -26.79 3.05
C LEU A 22 -3.40 -25.84 3.58
N GLY A 23 -2.13 -26.25 3.49
CA GLY A 23 -0.97 -25.44 3.78
C GLY A 23 -0.52 -24.77 2.49
N ALA A 24 -0.42 -23.44 2.49
CA ALA A 24 0.01 -22.67 1.33
C ALA A 24 1.35 -23.19 0.79
N LYS A 25 1.33 -23.73 -0.44
CA LYS A 25 2.52 -24.13 -1.19
C LYS A 25 2.71 -23.22 -2.41
N SER A 26 2.57 -21.91 -2.19
CA SER A 26 2.87 -20.88 -3.18
C SER A 26 3.78 -19.85 -2.51
N GLU A 27 5.09 -20.07 -2.54
CA GLU A 27 6.04 -19.02 -2.16
C GLU A 27 6.06 -17.98 -3.28
N LEU A 28 5.97 -16.69 -2.93
CA LEU A 28 6.14 -15.63 -3.92
C LEU A 28 7.58 -15.68 -4.45
N ARG A 29 7.74 -15.57 -5.77
CA ARG A 29 9.07 -15.58 -6.38
C ARG A 29 9.81 -14.28 -6.07
N VAL A 30 11.03 -14.38 -5.57
CA VAL A 30 11.94 -13.25 -5.41
C VAL A 30 12.41 -12.77 -6.79
N VAL A 31 12.08 -11.54 -7.14
CA VAL A 31 12.48 -10.88 -8.40
C VAL A 31 13.83 -10.19 -8.24
N ARG A 32 14.00 -9.46 -7.13
CA ARG A 32 15.24 -8.77 -6.76
C ARG A 32 15.42 -8.77 -5.25
N GLN A 33 16.66 -8.71 -4.80
CA GLN A 33 16.98 -8.63 -3.38
C GLN A 33 18.30 -7.92 -3.13
N TRP A 34 18.41 -7.28 -1.97
CA TRP A 34 19.56 -6.47 -1.60
C TRP A 34 19.89 -6.61 -0.13
N ALA A 35 21.18 -6.70 0.16
CA ALA A 35 21.69 -6.36 1.48
C ALA A 35 21.76 -4.84 1.65
N VAL A 36 22.30 -4.16 0.64
CA VAL A 36 22.40 -2.71 0.53
C VAL A 36 22.04 -2.32 -0.91
N LEU A 37 21.34 -1.19 -1.08
CA LEU A 37 21.03 -0.66 -2.40
C LEU A 37 22.27 -0.09 -3.10
N ASP A 38 22.33 -0.26 -4.41
CA ASP A 38 23.37 0.30 -5.28
C ASP A 38 22.75 1.12 -6.41
N PHE A 39 23.47 2.14 -6.88
CA PHE A 39 22.92 3.20 -7.72
C PHE A 39 23.79 3.46 -8.95
N ASN A 40 23.13 3.68 -10.09
CA ASN A 40 23.74 4.21 -11.29
C ASN A 40 23.70 5.74 -11.24
N PHE A 41 24.87 6.36 -11.18
CA PHE A 41 25.02 7.81 -11.31
C PHE A 41 25.29 8.19 -12.78
N PRO A 42 24.91 9.42 -13.20
CA PRO A 42 25.15 9.85 -14.58
C PRO A 42 26.64 9.98 -14.92
N SER A 43 27.50 10.21 -13.92
CA SER A 43 28.96 10.20 -14.05
C SER A 43 29.64 9.91 -12.71
N GLU A 44 30.94 9.59 -12.73
CA GLU A 44 31.73 9.41 -11.51
C GLU A 44 31.90 10.72 -10.72
N GLU A 45 31.90 11.87 -11.41
CA GLU A 45 31.92 13.18 -10.76
C GLU A 45 30.63 13.41 -9.96
N ALA A 46 29.46 13.11 -10.54
CA ALA A 46 28.18 13.21 -9.84
C ALA A 46 28.11 12.26 -8.61
N ARG A 47 28.69 11.07 -8.73
CA ARG A 47 28.82 10.13 -7.62
C ARG A 47 29.74 10.67 -6.52
N THR A 48 30.89 11.21 -6.90
CA THR A 48 31.87 11.79 -5.97
C THR A 48 31.28 12.98 -5.24
N GLU A 49 30.64 13.90 -5.96
CA GLU A 49 29.94 15.05 -5.38
C GLU A 49 28.85 14.60 -4.39
N ALA A 50 28.07 13.58 -4.74
CA ALA A 50 27.04 13.06 -3.85
C ALA A 50 27.61 12.46 -2.56
N LEU A 51 28.76 11.79 -2.63
CA LEU A 51 29.46 11.27 -1.46
C LEU A 51 30.04 12.41 -0.60
N GLU A 52 30.72 13.38 -1.21
CA GLU A 52 31.33 14.53 -0.52
C GLU A 52 30.29 15.40 0.18
N LYS A 53 29.15 15.65 -0.46
CA LYS A 53 28.04 16.43 0.08
C LYS A 53 27.11 15.64 1.01
N GLN A 54 27.39 14.36 1.24
CA GLN A 54 26.53 13.43 1.99
C GLN A 54 25.10 13.33 1.41
N TYR A 55 24.93 13.60 0.12
CA TYR A 55 23.71 13.32 -0.62
C TYR A 55 23.56 11.81 -0.85
N PHE A 56 24.66 11.07 -0.83
CA PHE A 56 24.69 9.63 -0.79
C PHE A 56 25.54 9.14 0.39
N VAL A 57 24.92 8.37 1.28
CA VAL A 57 25.60 7.61 2.32
C VAL A 57 25.29 6.14 2.10
N PRO A 58 26.28 5.32 1.67
CA PRO A 58 26.07 3.88 1.46
C PRO A 58 25.46 3.22 2.70
N GLY A 59 24.44 2.38 2.50
CA GLY A 59 23.72 1.70 3.58
C GLY A 59 22.48 2.43 4.10
N ASN A 60 22.34 3.75 3.91
CA ASN A 60 21.22 4.50 4.48
C ASN A 60 19.91 4.40 3.67
N SER A 61 19.98 3.92 2.42
CA SER A 61 18.82 3.89 1.52
C SER A 61 17.93 2.69 1.81
N VAL A 62 16.66 2.96 2.14
CA VAL A 62 15.63 1.96 2.46
C VAL A 62 14.52 2.08 1.43
N PRO A 63 14.29 1.08 0.57
CA PRO A 63 13.18 1.11 -0.37
C PRO A 63 11.87 0.74 0.33
N ILE A 64 10.75 1.36 -0.06
CA ILE A 64 9.45 1.10 0.60
C ILE A 64 8.29 0.76 -0.33
N ASP A 65 8.36 1.11 -1.61
CA ASP A 65 7.31 0.77 -2.57
C ASP A 65 7.88 0.20 -3.85
N VAL A 66 7.05 -0.57 -4.54
CA VAL A 66 7.30 -1.10 -5.88
C VAL A 66 6.09 -0.85 -6.75
N ASP A 67 6.28 -0.55 -8.02
CA ASP A 67 5.25 -0.62 -9.05
C ASP A 67 5.88 -1.05 -10.37
N VAL A 68 5.10 -1.61 -11.30
CA VAL A 68 5.64 -2.21 -12.52
C VAL A 68 4.90 -1.70 -13.74
N HIS A 69 5.67 -1.15 -14.68
CA HIS A 69 5.19 -0.79 -16.00
C HIS A 69 5.60 -1.86 -17.00
N HIS A 70 4.65 -2.71 -17.41
CA HIS A 70 4.84 -3.63 -18.53
C HIS A 70 4.69 -2.89 -19.85
N ARG A 71 5.81 -2.72 -20.56
CA ARG A 71 5.83 -2.07 -21.87
C ARG A 71 5.36 -3.02 -22.97
N GLN A 72 4.80 -2.45 -24.04
CA GLN A 72 4.38 -3.22 -25.21
C GLN A 72 5.58 -3.68 -26.06
N GLY A 73 5.37 -4.76 -26.82
CA GLY A 73 6.37 -5.30 -27.74
C GLY A 73 7.53 -6.01 -27.03
N ALA A 74 8.74 -5.84 -27.54
CA ALA A 74 9.95 -6.49 -27.03
C ALA A 74 10.68 -5.67 -25.94
N LEU A 75 10.12 -4.53 -25.51
CA LEU A 75 10.73 -3.70 -24.49
C LEU A 75 10.63 -4.37 -23.10
N PRO A 76 11.71 -4.38 -22.31
CA PRO A 76 11.65 -4.98 -20.97
C PRO A 76 10.70 -4.18 -20.06
N SER A 77 10.08 -4.87 -19.12
CA SER A 77 9.26 -4.21 -18.09
C SER A 77 10.12 -3.31 -17.22
N ARG A 78 9.56 -2.21 -16.73
CA ARG A 78 10.24 -1.29 -15.81
C ARG A 78 9.71 -1.53 -14.40
N ILE A 79 10.62 -1.84 -13.47
CA ILE A 79 10.30 -2.02 -12.05
C ILE A 79 10.70 -0.73 -11.34
N PHE A 80 9.71 0.04 -10.90
CA PHE A 80 9.92 1.27 -10.14
C PHE A 80 10.09 0.95 -8.66
N VAL A 81 10.97 1.68 -7.99
CA VAL A 81 11.20 1.59 -6.56
C VAL A 81 11.30 3.00 -5.98
N THR A 82 10.67 3.21 -4.84
CA THR A 82 10.75 4.47 -4.07
C THR A 82 11.68 4.31 -2.89
N ILE A 83 12.44 5.38 -2.60
CA ILE A 83 13.42 5.45 -1.52
C ILE A 83 13.21 6.82 -0.83
N PRO A 84 12.27 6.92 0.12
CA PRO A 84 12.02 8.18 0.80
C PRO A 84 13.26 8.66 1.55
N ARG A 85 13.42 9.98 1.60
CA ARG A 85 14.46 10.63 2.38
C ARG A 85 14.03 10.73 3.85
N PHE A 86 14.03 9.58 4.54
CA PHE A 86 13.81 9.53 6.00
C PHE A 86 14.84 10.34 6.79
N ASP A 87 15.95 10.71 6.15
CA ASP A 87 17.03 11.60 6.57
C ASP A 87 17.86 11.91 5.31
N ILE A 88 18.99 12.61 5.44
CA ILE A 88 20.00 12.81 4.38
C ILE A 88 20.63 11.47 3.91
N GLY A 89 21.44 11.51 2.85
CA GLY A 89 22.21 10.36 2.36
C GLY A 89 21.51 9.46 1.34
N ARG A 90 20.41 9.93 0.72
CA ARG A 90 19.70 9.21 -0.36
C ARG A 90 19.88 9.98 -1.68
N PRO A 91 20.62 9.42 -2.67
CA PRO A 91 20.95 10.14 -3.89
C PRO A 91 19.72 10.38 -4.78
N MET A 92 18.79 9.43 -4.77
CA MET A 92 17.53 9.49 -5.50
C MET A 92 16.40 8.94 -4.65
N THR A 93 15.19 9.42 -4.89
CA THR A 93 13.99 9.01 -4.15
C THR A 93 13.00 8.19 -4.97
N LEU A 94 13.17 8.17 -6.29
CA LEU A 94 12.40 7.35 -7.22
C LEU A 94 13.33 6.90 -8.35
N GLY A 95 13.28 5.62 -8.70
CA GLY A 95 14.07 5.08 -9.79
C GLY A 95 13.55 3.76 -10.32
N THR A 96 14.20 3.26 -11.37
CA THR A 96 13.94 1.93 -11.93
C THR A 96 15.11 0.99 -11.66
N VAL A 97 14.80 -0.28 -11.44
CA VAL A 97 15.79 -1.34 -11.16
C VAL A 97 16.18 -2.05 -12.46
N ASP A 98 17.49 -2.24 -12.68
CA ASP A 98 18.01 -2.99 -13.82
C ASP A 98 18.12 -4.52 -13.58
N GLU A 99 18.75 -5.22 -14.51
CA GLU A 99 18.98 -6.68 -14.43
C GLU A 99 19.95 -7.08 -13.30
N ASN A 100 20.89 -6.20 -12.98
CA ASN A 100 21.90 -6.41 -11.93
C ASN A 100 21.39 -5.96 -10.55
N GLY A 101 20.20 -5.37 -10.48
CA GLY A 101 19.64 -4.83 -9.25
C GLY A 101 20.11 -3.41 -8.92
N LYS A 102 20.80 -2.70 -9.82
CA LYS A 102 21.15 -1.29 -9.57
C LYS A 102 19.98 -0.38 -9.90
N LEU A 103 19.83 0.69 -9.12
CA LEU A 103 18.78 1.68 -9.30
C LEU A 103 19.28 2.85 -10.16
N THR A 104 18.47 3.21 -11.14
CA THR A 104 18.67 4.40 -11.99
C THR A 104 17.57 5.41 -11.70
N ALA A 105 17.93 6.67 -11.47
CA ALA A 105 16.97 7.72 -11.14
C ALA A 105 15.92 7.90 -12.24
N TYR A 106 14.68 8.17 -11.84
CA TYR A 106 13.58 8.45 -12.75
C TYR A 106 13.03 9.87 -12.56
N PRO A 107 12.69 10.60 -13.64
CA PRO A 107 13.02 10.29 -15.04
C PRO A 107 14.52 10.25 -15.32
N ASP A 108 15.27 11.07 -14.59
CA ASP A 108 16.72 11.14 -14.61
C ASP A 108 17.24 11.77 -13.30
N TYR A 109 18.57 11.85 -13.13
CA TYR A 109 19.18 12.30 -11.88
C TYR A 109 18.94 13.79 -11.56
N SER A 110 18.64 14.64 -12.55
CA SER A 110 18.41 16.08 -12.33
C SER A 110 17.17 16.36 -11.48
N TRP A 111 16.23 15.42 -11.46
CA TRP A 111 15.06 15.49 -10.58
C TRP A 111 15.39 15.26 -9.11
N HIS A 112 16.58 14.75 -8.77
CA HIS A 112 16.94 14.32 -7.42
C HIS A 112 18.12 15.09 -6.84
N GLU A 113 19.07 15.51 -7.68
CA GLU A 113 20.37 16.04 -7.29
C GLU A 113 20.31 17.31 -6.42
N ASN A 114 19.25 18.10 -6.54
CA ASN A 114 19.08 19.34 -5.78
C ASN A 114 18.68 19.12 -4.31
N GLN A 115 18.40 17.89 -3.88
CA GLN A 115 18.03 17.55 -2.50
C GLN A 115 16.87 18.39 -1.93
N GLY A 116 15.89 18.75 -2.76
CA GLY A 116 14.75 19.58 -2.36
C GLY A 116 15.03 21.08 -2.26
N SER A 117 16.25 21.55 -2.55
CA SER A 117 16.63 22.96 -2.36
C SER A 117 15.85 23.98 -3.22
N ASN A 118 15.27 23.56 -4.34
CA ASN A 118 14.54 24.44 -5.27
C ASN A 118 13.05 24.08 -5.45
N CYS A 119 12.61 22.98 -4.83
CA CYS A 119 11.26 22.43 -4.95
C CYS A 119 10.75 22.19 -6.39
N GLN A 120 11.64 22.18 -7.38
CA GLN A 120 11.31 21.88 -8.78
C GLN A 120 11.48 20.38 -9.08
N GLY A 121 12.39 19.70 -8.39
CA GLY A 121 12.56 18.25 -8.47
C GLY A 121 11.66 17.47 -7.50
N MET A 122 12.06 16.23 -7.21
CA MET A 122 11.49 15.37 -6.18
C MET A 122 12.29 15.52 -4.88
N THR A 123 11.60 15.84 -3.80
CA THR A 123 12.21 15.99 -2.48
C THR A 123 12.28 14.65 -1.74
N SER A 124 11.16 13.96 -1.61
CA SER A 124 11.08 12.66 -0.92
C SER A 124 9.79 11.93 -1.33
N VAL A 125 9.94 10.92 -2.18
CA VAL A 125 8.83 10.11 -2.70
C VAL A 125 8.65 8.90 -1.81
N PHE A 126 7.44 8.75 -1.28
CA PHE A 126 7.10 7.60 -0.43
C PHE A 126 6.53 6.45 -1.25
N ARG A 127 5.41 6.67 -1.94
CA ARG A 127 4.77 5.64 -2.77
C ARG A 127 4.31 6.23 -4.10
N ILE A 128 4.10 5.33 -5.04
CA ILE A 128 3.67 5.63 -6.40
C ILE A 128 2.43 4.83 -6.78
N ALA A 129 1.77 5.22 -7.85
CA ALA A 129 0.71 4.44 -8.45
C ALA A 129 0.72 4.59 -9.97
N ILE A 130 0.69 3.47 -10.68
CA ILE A 130 0.50 3.45 -12.13
C ILE A 130 -0.97 3.19 -12.42
N ASP A 131 -1.61 4.08 -13.16
CA ASP A 131 -2.99 3.90 -13.56
C ASP A 131 -3.14 3.18 -14.91
N GLN A 132 -4.38 2.82 -15.23
CA GLN A 132 -4.74 2.15 -16.49
C GLN A 132 -4.42 2.97 -17.76
N CYS A 133 -4.06 4.24 -17.61
CA CYS A 133 -3.78 5.18 -18.68
C CYS A 133 -2.27 5.36 -18.92
N GLN A 134 -1.44 4.50 -18.31
CA GLN A 134 0.03 4.57 -18.39
C GLN A 134 0.56 5.91 -17.83
N ARG A 135 -0.08 6.44 -16.78
CA ARG A 135 0.43 7.59 -16.03
C ARG A 135 1.02 7.10 -14.72
N LEU A 136 2.25 7.50 -14.42
CA LEU A 136 2.89 7.27 -13.13
C LEU A 136 2.61 8.45 -12.21
N TRP A 137 1.83 8.20 -11.17
CA TRP A 137 1.52 9.15 -10.12
C TRP A 137 2.53 9.02 -8.99
N VAL A 138 3.10 10.15 -8.58
CA VAL A 138 4.19 10.22 -7.61
C VAL A 138 3.79 11.17 -6.49
N MET A 139 3.72 10.65 -5.27
CA MET A 139 3.47 11.45 -4.08
C MET A 139 4.80 11.85 -3.43
N ASP A 140 5.19 13.11 -3.62
CA ASP A 140 6.36 13.71 -2.97
C ASP A 140 5.91 14.47 -1.71
N VAL A 141 6.41 14.05 -0.56
CA VAL A 141 5.98 14.60 0.74
C VAL A 141 6.64 15.95 1.07
N GLY A 142 7.70 16.33 0.34
CA GLY A 142 8.41 17.58 0.58
C GLY A 142 9.22 17.63 1.88
N LYS A 143 9.39 16.49 2.58
CA LYS A 143 10.14 16.37 3.83
C LYS A 143 11.46 15.61 3.66
N ILE A 144 12.50 16.05 4.36
CA ILE A 144 13.75 15.30 4.55
C ILE A 144 13.94 15.12 6.05
N GLY A 145 13.85 13.88 6.52
CA GLY A 145 13.58 13.62 7.93
C GLY A 145 12.31 14.34 8.38
N ASP A 146 12.38 15.03 9.53
CA ASP A 146 11.24 15.79 10.05
C ASP A 146 11.10 17.20 9.45
N ASN A 147 12.08 17.64 8.66
CA ASN A 147 12.11 19.00 8.13
C ASN A 147 11.25 19.12 6.87
N GLN A 148 10.24 19.99 6.89
CA GLN A 148 9.49 20.37 5.69
C GLN A 148 10.32 21.32 4.82
N VAL A 149 10.97 20.78 3.79
CA VAL A 149 11.84 21.52 2.87
C VAL A 149 11.03 22.14 1.72
N CYS A 150 10.02 21.42 1.23
CA CYS A 150 9.11 21.86 0.17
C CYS A 150 7.67 21.58 0.55
N PRO A 151 6.67 22.27 -0.01
CA PRO A 151 5.28 21.83 0.11
C PRO A 151 5.11 20.41 -0.48
N PRO A 152 4.22 19.56 0.06
CA PRO A 152 3.88 18.29 -0.57
C PRO A 152 3.33 18.52 -1.97
N GLN A 153 3.62 17.60 -2.88
CA GLN A 153 3.16 17.70 -4.27
C GLN A 153 2.82 16.33 -4.86
N LEU A 154 1.79 16.33 -5.71
CA LEU A 154 1.43 15.21 -6.55
C LEU A 154 1.94 15.48 -7.97
N LEU A 155 2.76 14.57 -8.49
CA LEU A 155 3.26 14.62 -9.86
C LEU A 155 2.64 13.49 -10.67
N ALA A 156 2.41 13.71 -11.96
CA ALA A 156 2.10 12.63 -12.90
C ALA A 156 3.02 12.70 -14.11
N PHE A 157 3.60 11.55 -14.47
CA PHE A 157 4.45 11.39 -15.64
C PHE A 157 3.75 10.49 -16.66
N ASP A 158 3.84 10.86 -17.93
CA ASP A 158 3.48 9.97 -19.04
C ASP A 158 4.57 8.89 -19.18
N LEU A 159 4.22 7.63 -18.99
CA LEU A 159 5.17 6.53 -19.05
C LEU A 159 5.61 6.14 -20.48
N ALA A 160 4.99 6.70 -21.53
CA ALA A 160 5.45 6.53 -22.89
C ALA A 160 6.61 7.48 -23.22
N THR A 161 6.58 8.71 -22.70
CA THR A 161 7.57 9.76 -22.98
C THR A 161 8.47 10.12 -21.80
N ASP A 162 8.17 9.58 -20.62
CA ASP A 162 8.78 9.90 -19.32
C ASP A 162 8.78 11.41 -19.01
N GLN A 163 7.78 12.13 -19.53
CA GLN A 163 7.62 13.58 -19.33
C GLN A 163 6.61 13.87 -18.23
N LEU A 164 6.87 14.92 -17.45
CA LEU A 164 5.89 15.44 -16.50
C LEU A 164 4.67 15.98 -17.28
N ILE A 165 3.49 15.46 -16.99
CA ILE A 165 2.22 15.90 -17.59
C ILE A 165 1.29 16.60 -16.60
N TYR A 166 1.54 16.48 -15.30
CA TYR A 166 0.75 17.13 -14.27
C TYR A 166 1.58 17.37 -13.00
N ARG A 167 1.38 18.54 -12.38
CA ARG A 167 1.92 18.88 -11.06
C ARG A 167 0.83 19.59 -10.26
N HIS A 168 0.58 19.11 -9.06
CA HIS A 168 -0.27 19.75 -8.08
C HIS A 168 0.52 19.96 -6.79
N VAL A 169 0.78 21.23 -6.46
CA VAL A 169 1.39 21.61 -5.19
C VAL A 169 0.26 21.78 -4.18
N VAL A 170 0.31 21.01 -3.10
CA VAL A 170 -0.75 21.02 -2.08
C VAL A 170 -0.74 22.37 -1.37
N ASN A 171 -1.91 23.01 -1.30
CA ASN A 171 -2.05 24.28 -0.59
C ASN A 171 -1.82 24.06 0.91
N SER A 172 -1.19 25.02 1.59
CA SER A 172 -0.96 25.01 3.04
C SER A 172 -2.25 24.86 3.87
N SER A 173 -3.42 25.20 3.31
CA SER A 173 -4.70 24.94 3.97
C SER A 173 -5.10 23.47 4.02
N ALA A 174 -4.48 22.61 3.20
CA ALA A 174 -4.82 21.21 3.04
C ALA A 174 -3.81 20.25 3.72
N TYR A 175 -2.88 20.77 4.52
CA TYR A 175 -1.96 19.95 5.33
C TYR A 175 -1.51 20.70 6.59
N THR A 176 -1.03 19.97 7.59
CA THR A 176 -0.47 20.55 8.82
C THR A 176 1.04 20.32 8.87
N GLY A 177 1.77 20.94 9.81
CA GLY A 177 3.19 20.66 9.99
C GLY A 177 3.48 19.17 10.27
N GLY A 178 2.52 18.47 10.89
CA GLY A 178 2.60 17.03 11.14
C GLY A 178 2.27 16.16 9.94
N SER A 179 1.67 16.68 8.87
CA SER A 179 1.22 15.87 7.74
C SER A 179 2.38 15.15 7.02
N LEU A 180 2.10 13.94 6.56
CA LEU A 180 3.00 13.09 5.78
C LEU A 180 2.16 12.23 4.83
N PHE A 181 1.94 12.72 3.59
CA PHE A 181 1.09 12.06 2.61
C PHE A 181 1.84 10.93 1.88
N ILE A 182 1.67 9.67 2.28
CA ILE A 182 2.58 8.61 1.80
C ILE A 182 1.99 7.70 0.72
N THR A 183 0.68 7.41 0.74
CA THR A 183 0.07 6.39 -0.14
C THR A 183 -0.91 7.04 -1.12
N PRO A 184 -0.57 7.25 -2.40
CA PRO A 184 -1.52 7.68 -3.41
C PRO A 184 -2.33 6.51 -3.96
N ILE A 185 -3.65 6.68 -4.08
CA ILE A 185 -4.56 5.77 -4.76
C ILE A 185 -5.30 6.55 -5.85
N VAL A 186 -5.23 6.05 -7.08
CA VAL A 186 -5.75 6.72 -8.28
C VAL A 186 -7.12 6.15 -8.64
N ASP A 187 -8.14 7.01 -8.60
CA ASP A 187 -9.51 6.68 -8.98
C ASP A 187 -9.82 7.25 -10.37
N VAL A 188 -9.55 6.45 -11.41
CA VAL A 188 -9.94 6.76 -12.78
C VAL A 188 -11.36 6.27 -13.04
N ARG A 189 -12.23 7.16 -13.53
CA ARG A 189 -13.65 6.89 -13.79
C ARG A 189 -13.95 7.04 -15.29
N PRO A 190 -13.57 6.04 -16.10
CA PRO A 190 -13.70 6.14 -17.56
C PRO A 190 -15.17 6.19 -17.98
N ARG A 191 -15.52 7.11 -18.89
CA ARG A 191 -16.82 7.09 -19.59
C ARG A 191 -16.81 6.22 -20.86
N GLY A 192 -15.61 5.81 -21.29
CA GLY A 192 -15.37 4.93 -22.42
C GLY A 192 -13.91 4.46 -22.44
N PRO A 193 -13.56 3.54 -23.36
CA PRO A 193 -12.19 3.04 -23.47
C PRO A 193 -11.19 4.19 -23.66
N GLY A 194 -10.16 4.23 -22.81
CA GLY A 194 -9.11 5.26 -22.86
C GLY A 194 -9.48 6.63 -22.28
N ASP A 195 -10.69 6.83 -21.73
CA ASP A 195 -11.01 8.08 -21.03
C ASP A 195 -10.40 8.09 -19.62
N CYS A 196 -9.54 9.07 -19.39
CA CYS A 196 -8.80 9.25 -18.14
C CYS A 196 -8.98 10.65 -17.55
N ALA A 197 -9.96 11.41 -18.06
CA ALA A 197 -10.16 12.81 -17.68
C ALA A 197 -10.80 12.95 -16.29
N ASP A 198 -11.73 12.07 -15.95
CA ASP A 198 -12.33 12.01 -14.60
C ASP A 198 -11.44 11.17 -13.70
N THR A 199 -10.44 11.82 -13.11
CA THR A 199 -9.47 11.20 -12.19
C THR A 199 -9.48 11.95 -10.87
N PHE A 200 -9.53 11.19 -9.78
CA PHE A 200 -9.21 11.66 -8.43
C PHE A 200 -7.98 10.93 -7.91
N VAL A 201 -7.21 11.58 -7.04
CA VAL A 201 -6.15 10.91 -6.28
C VAL A 201 -6.42 11.10 -4.79
N TYR A 202 -6.36 10.01 -4.05
CA TYR A 202 -6.49 9.99 -2.59
C TYR A 202 -5.13 9.68 -1.99
N ALA A 203 -4.60 10.54 -1.12
CA ALA A 203 -3.31 10.32 -0.47
C ALA A 203 -3.45 10.22 1.06
N ALA A 204 -2.99 9.10 1.61
CA ALA A 204 -3.04 8.83 3.04
C ALA A 204 -2.05 9.70 3.83
N ASP A 205 -2.53 10.43 4.83
CA ASP A 205 -1.71 11.22 5.75
C ASP A 205 -1.45 10.43 7.03
N VAL A 206 -0.31 9.73 7.11
CA VAL A 206 -0.03 8.80 8.23
C VAL A 206 0.21 9.51 9.55
N SER A 207 0.85 10.69 9.51
CA SER A 207 1.24 11.42 10.73
C SER A 207 0.24 12.52 11.08
N GLY A 208 -0.47 13.07 10.08
CA GLY A 208 -1.56 14.00 10.29
C GLY A 208 -2.94 13.34 10.43
N PHE A 209 -3.06 12.02 10.27
CA PHE A 209 -4.30 11.24 10.47
C PHE A 209 -5.47 11.73 9.60
N GLY A 210 -5.18 11.96 8.33
CA GLY A 210 -6.11 12.53 7.36
C GLY A 210 -6.02 11.86 6.00
N LEU A 211 -6.88 12.31 5.10
CA LEU A 211 -6.86 11.94 3.69
C LEU A 211 -6.79 13.21 2.85
N LEU A 212 -5.81 13.33 1.98
CA LEU A 212 -5.80 14.35 0.93
C LEU A 212 -6.60 13.83 -0.26
N ILE A 213 -7.52 14.64 -0.77
CA ILE A 213 -8.26 14.37 -2.00
C ILE A 213 -7.83 15.41 -3.03
N VAL A 214 -7.45 14.96 -4.22
CA VAL A 214 -7.10 15.82 -5.35
C VAL A 214 -8.06 15.53 -6.51
N ASP A 215 -8.85 16.53 -6.91
CA ASP A 215 -9.63 16.51 -8.14
C ASP A 215 -8.73 17.00 -9.28
N ILE A 216 -8.28 16.06 -10.11
CA ILE A 216 -7.32 16.34 -11.20
C ILE A 216 -7.95 17.27 -12.24
N LYS A 217 -9.25 17.10 -12.51
CA LYS A 217 -9.95 17.86 -13.55
C LYS A 217 -10.14 19.32 -13.14
N ARG A 218 -10.46 19.58 -11.87
CA ARG A 218 -10.60 20.94 -11.33
C ARG A 218 -9.27 21.54 -10.87
N ASN A 219 -8.23 20.71 -10.75
CA ASN A 219 -6.94 21.05 -10.16
C ASN A 219 -7.08 21.64 -8.74
N LEU A 220 -7.91 21.01 -7.92
CA LEU A 220 -8.20 21.41 -6.54
C LEU A 220 -7.91 20.26 -5.59
N SER A 221 -7.52 20.59 -4.37
CA SER A 221 -7.37 19.61 -3.30
C SER A 221 -7.98 20.07 -2.00
N TRP A 222 -8.46 19.12 -1.21
CA TRP A 222 -8.91 19.36 0.16
C TRP A 222 -8.51 18.19 1.05
N ARG A 223 -8.46 18.45 2.35
CA ARG A 223 -8.13 17.46 3.36
C ARG A 223 -9.38 17.04 4.09
N ALA A 224 -9.54 15.73 4.24
CA ALA A 224 -10.60 15.12 5.01
C ALA A 224 -10.01 14.43 6.25
N VAL A 225 -10.75 14.44 7.36
CA VAL A 225 -10.39 13.74 8.59
C VAL A 225 -11.57 12.91 9.07
N HIS A 226 -11.25 11.82 9.76
CA HIS A 226 -12.24 10.97 10.40
C HIS A 226 -11.55 10.19 11.52
N ARG A 227 -12.30 9.84 12.58
CA ARG A 227 -11.75 9.12 13.74
C ARG A 227 -11.07 7.78 13.38
N TYR A 228 -11.48 7.14 12.28
CA TYR A 228 -10.89 5.87 11.83
C TYR A 228 -9.56 6.04 11.09
N PHE A 229 -9.13 7.28 10.82
CA PHE A 229 -7.79 7.55 10.30
C PHE A 229 -6.72 7.59 11.40
N TYR A 230 -7.13 7.60 12.67
CA TYR A 230 -6.23 7.66 13.81
C TYR A 230 -5.66 6.27 14.14
N PRO A 231 -4.40 6.21 14.63
CA PRO A 231 -3.83 4.99 15.18
C PRO A 231 -4.52 4.57 16.48
N TYR A 232 -4.49 3.27 16.78
CA TYR A 232 -4.99 2.69 18.01
C TYR A 232 -3.79 2.46 18.94
N PRO A 233 -3.66 3.17 20.08
CA PRO A 233 -2.49 3.05 20.96
C PRO A 233 -2.18 1.63 21.42
N SER A 234 -3.21 0.78 21.60
CA SER A 234 -3.05 -0.62 21.96
C SER A 234 -2.44 -1.50 20.85
N ARG A 235 -2.22 -0.94 19.65
CA ARG A 235 -1.67 -1.61 18.46
C ARG A 235 -0.45 -0.86 17.89
N GLY A 236 0.15 0.05 18.66
CA GLY A 236 1.32 0.83 18.25
C GLY A 236 2.64 0.06 18.25
N THR A 237 2.74 -1.04 18.99
CA THR A 237 3.95 -1.87 19.06
C THR A 237 3.90 -2.97 18.00
N PHE A 238 4.96 -3.06 17.21
CA PHE A 238 5.17 -4.07 16.19
C PHE A 238 6.28 -5.00 16.64
N THR A 239 6.10 -6.30 16.42
CA THR A 239 7.14 -7.31 16.65
C THR A 239 7.30 -8.16 15.40
N ILE A 240 8.49 -8.15 14.83
CA ILE A 240 8.82 -8.87 13.60
C ILE A 240 10.17 -9.54 13.81
N ASP A 241 10.26 -10.85 13.61
CA ASP A 241 11.54 -11.58 13.69
C ASP A 241 12.29 -11.35 15.02
N GLY A 242 11.53 -11.28 16.13
CA GLY A 242 12.05 -11.10 17.49
C GLY A 242 12.44 -9.67 17.88
N GLU A 243 12.36 -8.70 16.96
CA GLU A 243 12.65 -7.29 17.24
C GLU A 243 11.35 -6.48 17.35
N SER A 244 11.29 -5.59 18.33
CA SER A 244 10.12 -4.76 18.60
C SER A 244 10.42 -3.27 18.45
N PHE A 245 9.47 -2.53 17.93
CA PHE A 245 9.50 -1.08 17.79
C PHE A 245 8.09 -0.50 17.89
N ASP A 246 8.00 0.76 18.29
CA ASP A 246 6.73 1.50 18.33
C ASP A 246 6.61 2.39 17.10
N LEU A 247 5.44 2.37 16.47
CA LEU A 247 5.11 3.24 15.34
C LEU A 247 3.62 3.56 15.36
N MET A 248 3.28 4.83 15.59
CA MET A 248 1.91 5.30 15.76
C MET A 248 1.33 5.90 14.48
N ASP A 249 1.66 5.31 13.34
CA ASP A 249 1.14 5.77 12.04
C ASP A 249 -0.37 5.48 11.94
N GLY A 250 -1.11 6.51 11.54
CA GLY A 250 -2.53 6.45 11.22
C GLY A 250 -2.79 5.89 9.83
N LEU A 251 -3.77 6.45 9.11
CA LEU A 251 -4.21 6.02 7.78
C LEU A 251 -3.02 5.68 6.87
N PHE A 252 -2.89 4.41 6.45
CA PHE A 252 -1.69 3.90 5.82
C PHE A 252 -1.98 3.04 4.57
N GLY A 253 -2.64 1.90 4.78
CA GLY A 253 -3.06 0.99 3.73
C GLY A 253 -4.39 1.44 3.16
N MET A 254 -4.48 1.48 1.83
CA MET A 254 -5.71 1.85 1.12
C MET A 254 -5.83 1.07 -0.18
N ALA A 255 -7.05 0.62 -0.51
CA ALA A 255 -7.36 -0.01 -1.78
C ALA A 255 -8.76 0.38 -2.27
N LEU A 256 -8.92 0.61 -3.57
CA LEU A 256 -10.25 0.86 -4.14
C LEU A 256 -10.90 -0.44 -4.61
N SER A 257 -12.20 -0.58 -4.35
CA SER A 257 -13.02 -1.62 -4.96
C SER A 257 -12.96 -1.55 -6.50
N PRO A 258 -13.15 -2.64 -7.25
CA PRO A 258 -13.17 -2.58 -8.72
C PRO A 258 -14.16 -1.52 -9.23
N TYR A 259 -13.78 -0.80 -10.28
CA TYR A 259 -14.68 0.16 -10.93
C TYR A 259 -15.77 -0.60 -11.70
N GLN A 260 -17.03 -0.22 -11.48
CA GLN A 260 -18.18 -0.75 -12.19
C GLN A 260 -19.04 0.42 -12.67
N GLN A 261 -19.35 0.47 -13.96
CA GLN A 261 -20.15 1.56 -14.52
C GLN A 261 -21.51 1.62 -13.82
N GLY A 262 -21.89 2.80 -13.34
CA GLY A 262 -23.17 3.03 -12.65
C GLY A 262 -23.17 2.74 -11.14
N ARG A 263 -22.08 2.20 -10.58
CA ARG A 263 -21.89 2.01 -9.13
C ARG A 263 -20.72 2.86 -8.65
N ASP A 264 -20.86 3.48 -7.49
CA ASP A 264 -19.73 4.18 -6.87
C ASP A 264 -18.77 3.20 -6.18
N ARG A 265 -17.55 3.64 -5.89
CA ARG A 265 -16.49 2.79 -5.31
C ARG A 265 -16.39 2.97 -3.81
N TYR A 266 -15.99 1.90 -3.13
CA TYR A 266 -15.49 1.98 -1.77
C TYR A 266 -13.97 2.10 -1.78
N LEU A 267 -13.46 3.01 -0.95
CA LEU A 267 -12.07 3.01 -0.50
C LEU A 267 -12.01 2.16 0.77
N TYR A 268 -11.35 1.01 0.68
CA TYR A 268 -10.92 0.21 1.83
C TYR A 268 -9.67 0.85 2.42
N PHE A 269 -9.56 0.83 3.74
CA PHE A 269 -8.42 1.41 4.42
C PHE A 269 -8.27 0.99 5.89
N HIS A 270 -7.05 1.11 6.38
CA HIS A 270 -6.72 1.01 7.79
C HIS A 270 -5.60 1.96 8.19
N ALA A 271 -5.54 2.26 9.49
CA ALA A 271 -4.35 2.82 10.10
C ALA A 271 -3.27 1.74 10.27
N LEU A 272 -1.99 2.09 10.20
CA LEU A 272 -0.90 1.11 10.39
C LEU A 272 -0.95 0.50 11.79
N ALA A 273 -1.07 1.34 12.81
CA ALA A 273 -1.27 0.93 14.20
C ALA A 273 -2.74 0.55 14.45
N ALA A 274 -3.26 -0.41 13.69
CA ALA A 274 -4.61 -0.93 13.86
C ALA A 274 -4.73 -2.38 13.36
N THR A 275 -5.75 -3.07 13.84
CA THR A 275 -6.18 -4.40 13.39
C THR A 275 -7.54 -4.34 12.68
N THR A 276 -8.17 -3.17 12.66
CA THR A 276 -9.43 -2.92 11.97
C THR A 276 -9.22 -2.75 10.46
N GLU A 277 -10.29 -2.94 9.71
CA GLU A 277 -10.41 -2.59 8.30
C GLU A 277 -11.68 -1.74 8.16
N ASN A 278 -11.63 -0.72 7.31
CA ASN A 278 -12.69 0.27 7.21
C ASN A 278 -13.04 0.51 5.74
N ILE A 279 -14.20 1.10 5.51
CA ILE A 279 -14.67 1.49 4.19
C ILE A 279 -15.19 2.91 4.19
N LEU A 280 -15.00 3.58 3.07
CA LEU A 280 -15.53 4.91 2.79
C LEU A 280 -16.09 4.94 1.37
N ASN A 281 -17.33 5.40 1.22
CA ASN A 281 -17.88 5.59 -0.11
C ASN A 281 -17.24 6.84 -0.76
N THR A 282 -16.53 6.63 -1.87
CA THR A 282 -15.82 7.69 -2.58
C THR A 282 -16.74 8.79 -3.12
N LYS A 283 -18.05 8.53 -3.27
CA LYS A 283 -19.06 9.56 -3.59
C LYS A 283 -19.03 10.74 -2.63
N VAL A 284 -18.82 10.45 -1.34
CA VAL A 284 -18.88 11.46 -0.27
C VAL A 284 -17.65 12.36 -0.35
N ILE A 285 -16.47 11.76 -0.41
CA ILE A 285 -15.22 12.53 -0.39
C ILE A 285 -14.86 13.24 -1.68
N ARG A 286 -15.44 12.86 -2.82
CA ARG A 286 -15.26 13.57 -4.10
C ARG A 286 -16.09 14.84 -4.22
N ASN A 287 -17.11 15.01 -3.36
CA ASN A 287 -17.93 16.20 -3.37
C ASN A 287 -17.38 17.18 -2.33
N ASP A 288 -16.53 18.10 -2.79
CA ASP A 288 -15.91 19.14 -1.97
C ASP A 288 -16.95 20.02 -1.25
N SER A 289 -18.13 20.22 -1.84
CA SER A 289 -19.21 20.98 -1.21
C SER A 289 -19.83 20.28 0.01
N LEU A 290 -19.64 18.95 0.15
CA LEU A 290 -20.02 18.20 1.36
C LEU A 290 -18.93 18.26 2.44
N LEU A 291 -17.74 18.77 2.12
CA LEU A 291 -16.58 18.86 3.01
C LEU A 291 -16.22 20.33 3.30
N GLN A 292 -17.23 21.12 3.67
CA GLN A 292 -17.00 22.48 4.22
C GLN A 292 -16.24 22.43 5.56
N ASP A 293 -16.38 21.32 6.29
CA ASP A 293 -15.57 20.92 7.42
C ASP A 293 -14.66 19.76 6.95
N PRO A 294 -13.36 19.72 7.31
CA PRO A 294 -12.53 18.55 7.04
C PRO A 294 -13.11 17.26 7.62
N ASN A 295 -13.92 17.31 8.68
CA ASN A 295 -14.56 16.14 9.25
C ASN A 295 -15.57 15.52 8.28
N ILE A 296 -15.29 14.30 7.85
CA ILE A 296 -16.23 13.48 7.09
C ILE A 296 -17.42 13.14 7.99
N ASP A 297 -18.63 13.18 7.41
CA ASP A 297 -19.84 12.66 8.07
C ASP A 297 -19.56 11.26 8.67
N PRO A 298 -19.73 11.06 9.98
CA PRO A 298 -19.54 9.75 10.62
C PRO A 298 -20.39 8.63 10.00
N ASP A 299 -21.51 8.98 9.36
CA ASP A 299 -22.38 8.04 8.66
C ASP A 299 -21.92 7.79 7.21
N ALA A 300 -20.73 8.24 6.81
CA ALA A 300 -20.14 7.95 5.49
C ALA A 300 -18.93 7.00 5.55
N VAL A 301 -18.39 6.75 6.75
CA VAL A 301 -17.21 5.91 6.98
C VAL A 301 -17.57 4.82 7.99
N TYR A 302 -17.31 3.56 7.63
CA TYR A 302 -17.71 2.42 8.45
C TYR A 302 -16.56 1.47 8.70
N ALA A 303 -16.44 0.99 9.94
CA ALA A 303 -15.51 -0.08 10.31
C ALA A 303 -16.18 -1.44 10.13
N PHE A 304 -15.43 -2.44 9.67
CA PHE A 304 -15.90 -3.83 9.75
C PHE A 304 -16.01 -4.29 11.21
N PRO A 305 -16.97 -5.16 11.54
CA PRO A 305 -17.23 -5.56 12.93
C PRO A 305 -16.20 -6.52 13.53
N HIS A 306 -15.35 -7.12 12.71
CA HIS A 306 -14.26 -8.00 13.14
C HIS A 306 -12.91 -7.39 12.76
N GLU A 307 -11.85 -7.93 13.33
CA GLU A 307 -10.48 -7.45 13.17
C GLU A 307 -9.58 -8.54 12.57
N ARG A 308 -8.46 -8.11 11.97
CA ARG A 308 -7.35 -8.98 11.62
C ARG A 308 -6.65 -9.51 12.88
N PRO A 309 -6.00 -10.68 12.81
CA PRO A 309 -5.20 -11.22 13.92
C PRO A 309 -4.01 -10.35 14.35
N SER A 310 -3.43 -9.57 13.42
CA SER A 310 -2.31 -8.66 13.66
C SER A 310 -2.41 -7.44 12.73
N GLN A 311 -1.56 -6.44 12.97
CA GLN A 311 -1.49 -5.22 12.15
C GLN A 311 -1.12 -5.55 10.70
N SER A 312 -1.47 -4.63 9.80
CA SER A 312 -1.20 -4.76 8.37
C SER A 312 -0.59 -3.49 7.80
N ALA A 313 0.41 -3.63 6.93
CA ALA A 313 1.03 -2.51 6.23
C ALA A 313 0.30 -2.21 4.92
N ALA A 314 0.90 -2.55 3.76
CA ALA A 314 0.31 -2.28 2.47
C ALA A 314 -0.81 -3.28 2.11
N GLU A 315 -1.76 -2.80 1.33
CA GLU A 315 -2.84 -3.59 0.74
C GLU A 315 -3.10 -3.18 -0.71
N ALA A 316 -3.69 -4.09 -1.48
CA ALA A 316 -4.18 -3.84 -2.82
C ALA A 316 -5.32 -4.79 -3.16
N MET A 317 -6.17 -4.39 -4.10
CA MET A 317 -7.33 -5.18 -4.52
C MET A 317 -7.24 -5.50 -6.01
N ASP A 318 -7.54 -6.74 -6.38
CA ASP A 318 -7.64 -7.14 -7.78
C ASP A 318 -9.01 -6.79 -8.39
N GLN A 319 -9.14 -6.95 -9.71
CA GLN A 319 -10.39 -6.68 -10.41
C GLN A 319 -11.55 -7.59 -10.02
N SER A 320 -11.27 -8.73 -9.38
CA SER A 320 -12.27 -9.66 -8.86
C SER A 320 -12.76 -9.27 -7.45
N GLY A 321 -12.21 -8.20 -6.87
CA GLY A 321 -12.58 -7.74 -5.53
C GLY A 321 -11.95 -8.55 -4.40
N ILE A 322 -10.84 -9.24 -4.66
CA ILE A 322 -10.05 -9.90 -3.62
C ILE A 322 -9.01 -8.89 -3.12
N LEU A 323 -9.04 -8.62 -1.82
CA LEU A 323 -8.08 -7.77 -1.13
C LEU A 323 -6.90 -8.61 -0.67
N TYR A 324 -5.68 -8.13 -0.93
CA TYR A 324 -4.43 -8.73 -0.47
C TYR A 324 -3.76 -7.77 0.50
N PHE A 325 -3.23 -8.31 1.60
CA PHE A 325 -2.64 -7.50 2.66
C PHE A 325 -1.52 -8.25 3.38
N GLY A 326 -0.49 -7.52 3.81
CA GLY A 326 0.62 -8.07 4.57
C GLY A 326 0.28 -8.21 6.06
N MET A 327 0.72 -9.30 6.70
CA MET A 327 0.56 -9.58 8.12
C MET A 327 1.93 -9.60 8.79
N MET A 328 2.02 -9.06 10.01
CA MET A 328 3.29 -8.89 10.72
C MET A 328 3.74 -10.15 11.49
N ASP A 329 2.79 -10.94 12.00
CA ASP A 329 3.07 -12.11 12.82
C ASP A 329 2.11 -13.28 12.54
N PRO A 330 2.63 -14.45 12.08
CA PRO A 330 3.93 -14.56 11.42
C PRO A 330 3.96 -13.74 10.13
N PRO A 331 5.13 -13.24 9.68
CA PRO A 331 5.26 -12.51 8.42
C PRO A 331 4.69 -13.28 7.23
N SER A 332 3.67 -12.71 6.59
CA SER A 332 2.90 -13.39 5.55
C SER A 332 2.07 -12.42 4.70
N ILE A 333 1.62 -12.89 3.53
CA ILE A 333 0.63 -12.19 2.71
C ILE A 333 -0.67 -12.99 2.72
N TRP A 334 -1.77 -12.32 3.01
CA TRP A 334 -3.09 -12.91 3.14
C TRP A 334 -4.03 -12.33 2.08
N CYS A 335 -5.08 -13.07 1.75
CA CYS A 335 -6.17 -12.62 0.90
C CYS A 335 -7.50 -12.66 1.65
N TRP A 336 -8.43 -11.81 1.20
CA TRP A 336 -9.83 -11.81 1.59
C TRP A 336 -10.72 -11.46 0.40
N ASN A 337 -11.71 -12.30 0.12
CA ASN A 337 -12.72 -11.97 -0.88
C ASN A 337 -13.78 -11.02 -0.28
N THR A 338 -13.85 -9.79 -0.79
CA THR A 338 -14.75 -8.75 -0.25
C THR A 338 -16.25 -9.02 -0.44
N ALA A 339 -16.60 -10.06 -1.21
CA ALA A 339 -17.96 -10.59 -1.27
C ALA A 339 -18.35 -11.25 0.06
N THR A 340 -17.39 -11.88 0.75
CA THR A 340 -17.61 -12.62 2.00
C THR A 340 -17.54 -11.71 3.24
N GLN A 341 -18.05 -12.19 4.38
CA GLN A 341 -17.92 -11.49 5.65
C GLN A 341 -16.45 -11.22 6.00
N PHE A 342 -16.13 -10.00 6.41
CA PHE A 342 -14.82 -9.67 6.99
C PHE A 342 -14.67 -10.39 8.33
N HIS A 343 -14.01 -11.55 8.33
CA HIS A 343 -13.84 -12.41 9.50
C HIS A 343 -12.65 -13.33 9.27
N VAL A 344 -11.90 -13.66 10.33
CA VAL A 344 -10.72 -14.55 10.31
C VAL A 344 -10.92 -15.92 9.65
N LYS A 345 -12.17 -16.35 9.41
CA LYS A 345 -12.51 -17.63 8.75
C LYS A 345 -12.42 -17.53 7.23
N ASN A 346 -12.53 -16.31 6.69
CA ASN A 346 -12.50 -16.00 5.27
C ASN A 346 -11.18 -15.34 4.86
N PHE A 347 -10.22 -15.24 5.79
CA PHE A 347 -8.88 -14.78 5.50
C PHE A 347 -7.98 -16.00 5.30
N HIS A 348 -7.23 -15.99 4.20
CA HIS A 348 -6.39 -17.13 3.85
C HIS A 348 -5.00 -16.63 3.48
N ALA A 349 -3.97 -17.22 4.09
CA ALA A 349 -2.60 -16.94 3.71
C ALA A 349 -2.33 -17.44 2.29
N VAL A 350 -1.80 -16.57 1.44
CA VAL A 350 -1.33 -16.93 0.09
C VAL A 350 0.18 -17.18 0.07
N ALA A 351 0.92 -16.59 1.00
CA ALA A 351 2.35 -16.83 1.20
C ALA A 351 2.74 -16.59 2.66
N ILE A 352 3.62 -17.43 3.22
CA ILE A 352 4.12 -17.31 4.60
C ILE A 352 5.62 -17.58 4.57
N ASN A 353 6.44 -16.64 5.05
CA ASN A 353 7.88 -16.85 5.18
C ASN A 353 8.48 -15.81 6.14
N GLN A 354 9.02 -16.27 7.27
CA GLN A 354 9.57 -15.41 8.32
C GLN A 354 10.83 -14.64 7.90
N GLU A 355 11.58 -15.14 6.91
CA GLU A 355 12.79 -14.50 6.43
C GLU A 355 12.50 -13.52 5.30
N THR A 356 11.66 -13.92 4.34
CA THR A 356 11.50 -13.20 3.08
C THR A 356 10.33 -12.24 3.06
N LEU A 357 9.33 -12.38 3.95
CA LEU A 357 8.09 -11.59 3.95
C LEU A 357 7.91 -10.65 5.15
N GLN A 358 9.00 -10.31 5.86
CA GLN A 358 9.00 -9.53 7.12
C GLN A 358 8.04 -8.34 7.14
N PHE A 359 8.45 -7.15 6.69
CA PHE A 359 7.56 -5.99 6.61
C PHE A 359 7.18 -5.73 5.14
N ALA A 360 5.97 -6.15 4.74
CA ALA A 360 5.42 -5.91 3.40
C ALA A 360 5.00 -4.44 3.21
N SER A 361 5.99 -3.60 2.94
CA SER A 361 5.86 -2.13 2.89
C SER A 361 5.10 -1.61 1.66
N GLY A 362 5.18 -2.33 0.54
CA GLY A 362 4.52 -1.99 -0.72
C GLY A 362 3.85 -3.22 -1.33
N LEU A 363 2.63 -3.05 -1.85
CA LEU A 363 1.85 -4.13 -2.43
C LEU A 363 1.04 -3.56 -3.61
N LYS A 364 1.14 -4.17 -4.79
CA LYS A 364 0.41 -3.76 -6.01
C LYS A 364 -0.21 -4.97 -6.69
N ILE A 365 -1.37 -4.74 -7.31
CA ILE A 365 -1.90 -5.62 -8.36
C ILE A 365 -1.64 -4.96 -9.71
N VAL A 366 -0.83 -5.61 -10.54
CA VAL A 366 -0.41 -5.10 -11.85
C VAL A 366 -0.87 -6.05 -12.93
N ARG A 367 -1.38 -5.52 -14.04
CA ARG A 367 -1.72 -6.35 -15.21
C ARG A 367 -0.53 -6.47 -16.14
N ASN A 368 -0.11 -7.70 -16.43
CA ASN A 368 0.99 -7.97 -17.34
C ASN A 368 0.58 -7.82 -18.81
N SER A 369 1.57 -7.91 -19.72
CA SER A 369 1.36 -7.78 -21.17
C SER A 369 0.45 -8.85 -21.79
N LYS A 370 0.17 -9.94 -21.05
CA LYS A 370 -0.78 -10.99 -21.45
C LYS A 370 -2.19 -10.77 -20.89
N GLY A 371 -2.40 -9.69 -20.13
CA GLY A 371 -3.67 -9.37 -19.52
C GLY A 371 -3.95 -10.10 -18.19
N GLU A 372 -2.97 -10.80 -17.64
CA GLU A 372 -3.10 -11.49 -16.34
C GLU A 372 -2.69 -10.54 -15.21
N GLU A 373 -3.36 -10.63 -14.06
CA GLU A 373 -2.99 -9.88 -12.86
C GLU A 373 -1.84 -10.58 -12.11
N GLU A 374 -0.89 -9.78 -11.64
CA GLU A 374 0.27 -10.18 -10.85
C GLU A 374 0.27 -9.40 -9.54
N LEU A 375 0.52 -10.11 -8.44
CA LEU A 375 0.77 -9.52 -7.14
C LEU A 375 2.26 -9.20 -7.03
N TRP A 376 2.58 -7.93 -6.85
CA TRP A 376 3.93 -7.43 -6.59
C TRP A 376 4.04 -6.94 -5.16
N VAL A 377 5.10 -7.34 -4.46
CA VAL A 377 5.29 -7.01 -3.03
C VAL A 377 6.72 -6.54 -2.80
N LEU A 378 6.90 -5.40 -2.14
CA LEU A 378 8.18 -5.00 -1.59
C LEU A 378 8.19 -5.29 -0.09
N THR A 379 9.21 -6.04 0.34
CA THR A 379 9.42 -6.39 1.75
C THR A 379 10.75 -5.85 2.24
N SER A 380 10.79 -5.33 3.46
CA SER A 380 11.99 -4.83 4.11
C SER A 380 12.17 -5.42 5.51
N SER A 381 13.41 -5.45 6.00
CA SER A 381 13.75 -5.64 7.40
C SER A 381 13.44 -4.35 8.20
N PHE A 382 12.22 -3.82 8.10
CA PHE A 382 11.89 -2.48 8.60
C PHE A 382 12.10 -2.34 10.11
N GLN A 383 11.81 -3.38 10.89
CA GLN A 383 12.10 -3.43 12.31
C GLN A 383 13.58 -3.15 12.61
N ARG A 384 14.50 -3.59 11.74
CA ARG A 384 15.95 -3.37 11.88
C ARG A 384 16.37 -1.97 11.48
N VAL A 385 15.62 -1.36 10.58
CA VAL A 385 15.77 0.07 10.27
C VAL A 385 15.37 0.89 11.51
N MET A 386 14.25 0.54 12.14
CA MET A 386 13.74 1.23 13.32
C MET A 386 14.60 1.04 14.57
N THR A 387 15.18 -0.14 14.78
CA THR A 387 16.06 -0.44 15.92
C THR A 387 17.53 -0.08 15.66
N GLY A 388 17.89 0.29 14.42
CA GLY A 388 19.29 0.56 14.03
C GLY A 388 20.18 -0.69 13.96
N SER A 389 19.58 -1.89 13.85
CA SER A 389 20.27 -3.19 13.86
C SER A 389 20.55 -3.76 12.46
N MET A 390 20.26 -3.01 11.39
CA MET A 390 20.44 -3.47 10.02
C MET A 390 21.92 -3.77 9.70
N SER A 391 22.19 -4.91 9.05
CA SER A 391 23.55 -5.33 8.68
C SER A 391 23.68 -5.54 7.17
N PRO A 392 24.80 -5.12 6.55
CA PRO A 392 25.09 -5.38 5.13
C PRO A 392 25.46 -6.85 4.84
N ASP A 393 25.66 -7.69 5.86
CA ASP A 393 26.04 -9.10 5.69
C ASP A 393 24.83 -10.02 5.41
N ARG A 394 23.61 -9.45 5.41
CA ARG A 394 22.36 -10.17 5.15
C ARG A 394 21.48 -9.42 4.17
N ILE A 395 20.59 -10.14 3.50
CA ILE A 395 19.55 -9.54 2.67
C ILE A 395 18.53 -8.82 3.56
N ASN A 396 18.31 -7.53 3.29
CA ASN A 396 17.40 -6.65 4.03
C ASN A 396 16.16 -6.27 3.22
N PHE A 397 16.25 -6.26 1.89
CA PHE A 397 15.17 -5.80 1.02
C PHE A 397 14.91 -6.81 -0.09
N ARG A 398 13.65 -7.04 -0.43
CA ARG A 398 13.25 -7.94 -1.51
C ARG A 398 12.04 -7.39 -2.25
N ILE A 399 12.02 -7.62 -3.57
CA ILE A 399 10.83 -7.49 -4.41
C ILE A 399 10.39 -8.89 -4.79
N HIS A 400 9.11 -9.17 -4.57
CA HIS A 400 8.46 -10.43 -4.90
C HIS A 400 7.40 -10.21 -5.96
N ALA A 401 7.17 -11.22 -6.78
CA ALA A 401 6.06 -11.22 -7.73
C ALA A 401 5.54 -12.63 -8.00
N GLU A 402 4.23 -12.77 -8.13
CA GLU A 402 3.60 -13.98 -8.66
C GLU A 402 2.25 -13.65 -9.30
N LYS A 403 1.81 -14.48 -10.23
CA LYS A 403 0.51 -14.33 -10.88
C LYS A 403 -0.62 -14.59 -9.89
N VAL A 404 -1.64 -13.74 -9.92
CA VAL A 404 -2.86 -13.88 -9.10
C VAL A 404 -3.51 -15.26 -9.27
N PRO A 405 -3.71 -15.80 -10.49
CA PRO A 405 -4.24 -17.16 -10.65
C PRO A 405 -3.41 -18.26 -9.96
N THR A 406 -2.08 -18.13 -9.92
CA THR A 406 -1.18 -19.09 -9.28
C THR A 406 -1.32 -19.04 -7.76
N ILE A 407 -1.21 -17.84 -7.16
CA ILE A 407 -1.34 -17.70 -5.70
C ILE A 407 -2.75 -18.04 -5.20
N LEU A 408 -3.75 -17.93 -6.09
CA LEU A 408 -5.15 -18.24 -5.77
C LEU A 408 -5.54 -19.72 -5.97
N GLU A 409 -4.71 -20.55 -6.59
CA GLU A 409 -5.09 -21.89 -7.08
C GLU A 409 -5.72 -22.78 -6.00
N ASN A 410 -5.21 -22.71 -4.76
CA ASN A 410 -5.62 -23.55 -3.64
C ASN A 410 -6.21 -22.75 -2.46
N THR A 411 -6.63 -21.51 -2.68
CA THR A 411 -7.25 -20.69 -1.62
C THR A 411 -8.74 -20.47 -1.84
N PRO A 412 -9.55 -20.53 -0.76
CA PRO A 412 -10.97 -20.20 -0.81
C PRO A 412 -11.25 -18.75 -1.24
N CYS A 413 -10.27 -17.83 -1.20
CA CYS A 413 -10.45 -16.44 -1.63
C CYS A 413 -10.97 -16.32 -3.08
N ARG A 414 -10.68 -17.30 -3.96
CA ARG A 414 -11.14 -17.27 -5.34
C ARG A 414 -12.67 -17.41 -5.47
N ALA A 415 -13.33 -18.04 -4.50
CA ALA A 415 -14.75 -18.33 -4.56
C ALA A 415 -15.59 -17.22 -3.91
N ALA A 416 -16.38 -16.52 -4.72
CA ALA A 416 -17.45 -15.66 -4.20
C ALA A 416 -18.71 -16.50 -3.90
N PRO A 417 -19.47 -16.19 -2.85
CA PRO A 417 -20.78 -16.79 -2.64
C PRO A 417 -21.73 -16.52 -3.81
N LYS A 418 -22.67 -17.44 -4.07
CA LYS A 418 -23.60 -17.31 -5.21
C LYS A 418 -24.46 -16.04 -5.06
N GLY A 419 -24.38 -15.16 -6.06
CA GLY A 419 -25.16 -13.91 -6.09
C GLY A 419 -24.50 -12.73 -5.38
N GLU A 420 -23.31 -12.90 -4.81
CA GLU A 420 -22.57 -11.85 -4.12
C GLU A 420 -21.39 -11.40 -4.99
N GLY A 421 -21.32 -10.09 -5.27
CA GLY A 421 -20.26 -9.49 -6.07
C GLY A 421 -19.22 -8.74 -5.22
N PRO A 422 -18.18 -8.18 -5.85
CA PRO A 422 -17.18 -7.34 -5.17
C PRO A 422 -17.83 -6.26 -4.29
N GLY A 423 -17.35 -6.15 -3.05
CA GLY A 423 -17.86 -5.19 -2.07
C GLY A 423 -19.26 -5.49 -1.51
N HIS A 424 -19.81 -6.71 -1.71
CA HIS A 424 -21.11 -7.08 -1.13
C HIS A 424 -21.15 -6.88 0.39
N HIS A 425 -20.10 -7.30 1.11
CA HIS A 425 -20.06 -7.13 2.56
C HIS A 425 -19.94 -5.65 2.97
N ALA A 426 -19.32 -4.81 2.15
CA ALA A 426 -19.27 -3.37 2.39
C ALA A 426 -20.67 -2.74 2.33
N ASP A 427 -21.52 -3.14 1.37
CA ASP A 427 -22.90 -2.67 1.28
C ASP A 427 -23.74 -3.09 2.51
N ILE A 428 -23.52 -4.30 3.05
CA ILE A 428 -24.17 -4.75 4.29
C ILE A 428 -23.77 -3.86 5.47
N VAL A 429 -22.48 -3.57 5.62
CA VAL A 429 -21.99 -2.73 6.72
C VAL A 429 -22.53 -1.30 6.61
N ALA A 430 -22.48 -0.71 5.41
CA ALA A 430 -22.99 0.63 5.17
C ALA A 430 -24.51 0.74 5.43
N SER A 431 -25.30 -0.24 4.96
CA SER A 431 -26.75 -0.23 5.16
C SER A 431 -27.18 -0.40 6.62
N ARG A 432 -26.51 -1.29 7.38
CA ARG A 432 -26.80 -1.49 8.80
C ARG A 432 -26.47 -0.25 9.63
N ALA A 433 -25.37 0.43 9.32
CA ALA A 433 -24.94 1.62 10.04
C ALA A 433 -25.85 2.84 9.77
N GLY A 434 -26.33 3.01 8.52
CA GLY A 434 -27.25 4.08 8.14
C GLY A 434 -28.62 4.06 8.84
N HIS A 435 -28.97 3.00 9.57
CA HIS A 435 -30.17 2.93 10.41
C HIS A 435 -29.98 3.45 11.84
N MET A 436 -28.75 3.72 12.29
CA MET A 436 -28.49 4.33 13.60
C MET A 436 -28.33 5.85 13.49
N ARG A 437 -29.43 6.59 13.32
CA ARG A 437 -29.40 8.06 13.49
C ARG A 437 -28.95 8.38 14.92
N ARG A 438 -27.70 8.82 15.08
CA ARG A 438 -27.20 9.29 16.39
C ARG A 438 -27.73 10.69 16.64
N PRO A 439 -28.48 10.95 17.73
CA PRO A 439 -28.86 12.31 18.08
C PRO A 439 -27.60 13.06 18.55
N TYR A 440 -27.13 14.00 17.74
CA TYR A 440 -26.09 14.96 18.14
C TYR A 440 -26.67 15.90 19.19
N ARG A 441 -26.58 15.53 20.48
CA ARG A 441 -27.03 16.41 21.57
C ARG A 441 -25.90 17.23 22.18
N TYR A 442 -24.66 16.73 22.29
CA TYR A 442 -23.49 17.50 22.72
C TYR A 442 -22.18 16.82 22.29
N GLY A 443 -21.20 17.60 21.83
CA GLY A 443 -19.83 17.17 21.55
C GLY A 443 -18.95 18.40 21.34
N SER A 444 -17.94 18.58 22.18
CA SER A 444 -17.03 19.72 22.21
C SER A 444 -16.46 20.03 20.83
N ALA A 445 -16.82 21.20 20.30
CA ALA A 445 -16.10 21.81 19.20
C ALA A 445 -14.65 22.03 19.65
N TRP A 446 -13.72 21.23 19.15
CA TRP A 446 -12.31 21.57 19.24
C TRP A 446 -12.05 22.66 18.20
N TYR A 447 -12.23 23.90 18.63
CA TYR A 447 -11.50 25.03 18.05
C TYR A 447 -10.08 24.92 18.58
N LEU A 448 -9.11 24.71 17.68
CA LEU A 448 -7.84 25.45 17.59
C LEU A 448 -7.01 24.91 16.41
#